data_AF-A0A536WQ60-F1
#
_entry.id   AF-A0A536WQ60-F1
#
_cell.length_a   1.000
_cell.length_b   1.000
_cell.length_c   1.000
_cell.angle_alpha   90.00
_cell.angle_beta   90.00
_cell.angle_gamma   90.00
#
_symmetry.space_group_name_H-M   'P 1'
#
loop_
_entity.id
_entity.type
_entity.pdbx_description
1 polymer ?
#
loop_
_entity_poly.entity_id
_entity_poly.type
_entity_poly.pdbx_seq_one_letter_code
_entity_poly.pdbx_strand_id
1 'polypeptide(L)'
;MLERRQYKLGKYDIVAQPAPGSMHMLRYTVLLNGKRLGALLSAPTESDCRFLEAPPKVPPLKIFSVTYRPGRPKKDAARPGGDGESGPVIPWSIKGQQRY
;
A
#
# COMPACT_ATOMS: atom_id res chain seq x y z
N MET A 1 -19.91 0.74 -0.62
CA MET A 1 -21.07 -0.16 -0.45
C MET A 1 -20.51 -1.58 -0.44
N LEU A 2 -20.77 -2.42 0.58
CA LEU A 2 -20.24 -3.79 0.57
C LEU A 2 -20.98 -4.60 -0.52
N GLU A 3 -20.25 -5.03 -1.53
CA GLU A 3 -20.81 -5.74 -2.68
C GLU A 3 -21.08 -7.22 -2.35
N ARG A 4 -22.14 -7.77 -2.95
CA ARG A 4 -22.42 -9.21 -2.95
C ARG A 4 -21.24 -9.93 -3.60
N ARG A 5 -20.70 -10.94 -2.92
CA ARG A 5 -19.62 -11.78 -3.44
C ARG A 5 -20.14 -13.17 -3.76
N GLN A 6 -19.57 -13.79 -4.78
CA GLN A 6 -19.91 -15.16 -5.18
C GLN A 6 -18.64 -15.99 -5.25
N TYR A 7 -18.68 -17.17 -4.63
CA TYR A 7 -17.57 -18.11 -4.57
C TYR A 7 -18.02 -19.45 -5.17
N LYS A 8 -17.08 -20.14 -5.83
CA LYS A 8 -17.27 -21.48 -6.35
C LYS A 8 -16.37 -22.42 -5.53
N LEU A 9 -16.96 -23.39 -4.85
CA LEU A 9 -16.25 -24.39 -4.05
C LEU A 9 -16.62 -25.79 -4.55
N GLY A 10 -15.82 -26.30 -5.49
CA GLY A 10 -16.09 -27.55 -6.17
C GLY A 10 -17.46 -27.52 -6.86
N LYS A 11 -18.38 -28.39 -6.41
CA LYS A 11 -19.76 -28.47 -6.91
C LYS A 11 -20.72 -27.43 -6.31
N TYR A 12 -20.28 -26.67 -5.32
CA TYR A 12 -21.13 -25.75 -4.59
C TYR A 12 -20.92 -24.30 -5.04
N ASP A 13 -22.03 -23.58 -5.12
CA ASP A 13 -22.07 -22.15 -5.40
C ASP A 13 -22.41 -21.44 -4.09
N ILE A 14 -21.54 -20.54 -3.65
CA ILE A 14 -21.73 -19.81 -2.40
C ILE A 14 -21.96 -18.34 -2.73
N VAL A 15 -23.10 -17.80 -2.28
CA VAL A 15 -23.43 -16.39 -2.41
C VAL A 15 -23.32 -15.74 -1.04
N ALA A 16 -22.37 -14.82 -0.89
CA ALA A 16 -22.18 -14.03 0.32
C ALA A 16 -22.83 -12.65 0.16
N GLN A 17 -23.76 -12.34 1.06
CA GLN A 17 -24.47 -11.07 1.10
C GLN A 17 -24.29 -10.41 2.46
N PRO A 18 -24.12 -9.08 2.54
CA PRO A 18 -24.18 -8.37 3.83
C PRO A 18 -25.48 -8.65 4.57
N ALA A 19 -25.39 -8.86 5.88
CA ALA A 19 -26.56 -9.04 6.72
C ALA A 19 -27.32 -7.71 6.86
N PRO A 20 -28.66 -7.72 6.86
CA PRO A 20 -29.43 -6.51 7.14
C PRO A 20 -29.05 -5.95 8.52
N GLY A 21 -28.73 -4.65 8.59
CA GLY A 21 -28.37 -3.99 9.84
C GLY A 21 -26.93 -4.21 10.33
N SER A 22 -26.13 -5.04 9.65
CA SER A 22 -24.73 -5.27 9.99
C SER A 22 -23.85 -5.35 8.75
N MET A 23 -23.00 -4.33 8.55
CA MET A 23 -22.08 -4.28 7.42
C MET A 23 -20.96 -5.32 7.48
N HIS A 24 -20.60 -5.80 8.68
CA HIS A 24 -19.47 -6.70 8.88
C HIS A 24 -19.88 -8.18 8.86
N MET A 25 -21.17 -8.47 9.00
CA MET A 25 -21.69 -9.83 8.96
C MET A 25 -22.11 -10.19 7.54
N LEU A 26 -21.76 -11.40 7.10
CA LEU A 26 -22.11 -11.94 5.80
C LEU A 26 -23.02 -13.17 5.98
N ARG A 27 -24.13 -13.18 5.26
CA ARG A 27 -24.99 -14.33 5.06
C ARG A 27 -24.50 -15.12 3.85
N TYR A 28 -24.00 -16.32 4.09
CA TYR A 28 -23.56 -17.26 3.08
C TYR A 28 -24.70 -18.20 2.72
N THR A 29 -25.21 -18.09 1.50
CA THR A 29 -26.18 -19.04 0.94
C THR A 29 -25.42 -20.07 0.11
N VAL A 30 -25.59 -21.35 0.44
CA VAL A 30 -24.95 -22.45 -0.30
C VAL A 30 -25.95 -23.07 -1.26
N LEU A 31 -25.59 -23.16 -2.53
CA LEU A 31 -26.38 -23.76 -3.58
C LEU A 31 -25.63 -24.93 -4.21
N LEU A 32 -26.36 -25.95 -4.64
CA LEU A 32 -25.88 -27.07 -5.45
C LEU A 32 -26.79 -27.16 -6.67
N ASN A 33 -26.21 -27.00 -7.87
CA ASN A 33 -26.95 -26.98 -9.14
C ASN A 33 -28.15 -26.00 -9.11
N GLY A 34 -27.96 -24.81 -8.53
CA GLY A 34 -29.00 -23.79 -8.41
C GLY A 34 -30.04 -24.03 -7.30
N LYS A 35 -30.05 -25.20 -6.65
CA LYS A 35 -30.91 -25.47 -5.49
C LYS A 35 -30.23 -25.05 -4.19
N ARG A 36 -30.92 -24.28 -3.36
CA ARG A 36 -30.42 -23.87 -2.04
C ARG A 36 -30.36 -25.07 -1.11
N LEU A 37 -29.19 -25.34 -0.54
CA LEU A 37 -28.99 -26.37 0.49
C LEU A 37 -29.13 -25.80 1.91
N GLY A 38 -28.67 -24.57 2.11
CA GLY A 38 -28.67 -23.95 3.44
C GLY A 38 -28.20 -22.51 3.42
N ALA A 39 -28.26 -21.87 4.58
CA ALA A 39 -27.65 -20.56 4.80
C ALA A 39 -26.97 -20.50 6.16
N LEU A 40 -25.80 -19.87 6.20
CA LEU A 40 -25.01 -19.61 7.40
C LEU A 40 -24.83 -18.09 7.54
N LEU A 41 -24.73 -17.61 8.77
CA LEU A 41 -24.45 -16.21 9.08
C LEU A 41 -23.11 -16.14 9.80
N SER A 42 -22.17 -15.33 9.30
CA SER A 42 -20.93 -15.09 10.04
C SER A 42 -21.20 -14.18 11.23
N ALA A 43 -20.63 -14.53 12.38
CA ALA A 43 -20.54 -13.65 13.53
C ALA A 43 -19.16 -12.98 13.57
N PRO A 44 -19.06 -11.69 13.94
CA PRO A 44 -17.77 -11.07 14.20
C PRO A 44 -17.10 -11.79 15.37
N THR A 45 -15.78 -11.95 15.27
CA THR A 45 -14.98 -12.46 16.38
C THR A 45 -14.75 -11.37 17.43
N GLU A 46 -14.32 -11.74 18.64
CA GLU A 46 -13.98 -10.74 19.66
C GLU A 46 -12.90 -9.76 19.17
N SER A 47 -11.93 -10.24 18.39
CA SER A 47 -10.92 -9.40 17.76
C SER A 47 -11.51 -8.40 16.78
N ASP A 48 -12.52 -8.78 16.01
CA ASP A 48 -13.20 -7.86 15.07
C ASP A 48 -13.93 -6.76 15.84
N CYS A 49 -14.61 -7.10 16.93
CA CYS A 49 -15.27 -6.12 17.81
C CYS A 49 -14.25 -5.15 18.42
N ARG A 50 -13.14 -5.66 18.97
CA ARG A 50 -12.07 -4.80 19.52
C ARG A 50 -11.48 -3.86 18.47
N PHE A 51 -11.33 -4.33 17.23
CA PHE A 51 -10.83 -3.49 16.15
C PHE A 51 -11.80 -2.37 15.79
N LEU A 52 -13.12 -2.61 15.87
CA LEU A 52 -14.15 -1.60 15.62
C LEU A 52 -14.28 -0.58 16.77
N GLU A 53 -14.21 -1.06 18.01
CA GLU A 53 -14.35 -0.22 19.21
C GLU A 53 -13.08 0.59 19.50
N ALA A 54 -11.92 -0.03 19.36
CA ALA A 54 -10.61 0.54 19.66
C ALA A 54 -9.64 0.23 18.52
N PRO A 55 -9.79 0.90 17.35
CA PRO A 55 -8.91 0.67 16.22
C PRO A 55 -7.46 0.92 16.64
N PRO A 56 -6.51 0.04 16.27
CA PRO A 56 -5.12 0.21 16.63
C PRO A 56 -4.60 1.53 16.07
N LYS A 57 -3.77 2.24 16.84
CA LYS A 57 -3.14 3.48 16.39
C LYS A 57 -2.29 3.19 15.16
N VAL A 58 -2.80 3.59 13.99
CA VAL A 58 -2.05 3.49 12.74
C VAL A 58 -0.88 4.46 12.87
N PRO A 59 0.38 4.00 12.75
CA PRO A 59 1.51 4.92 12.75
C PRO A 59 1.30 5.93 11.62
N PRO A 60 1.62 7.21 11.84
CA PRO A 60 1.42 8.24 10.83
C PRO A 60 2.11 7.81 9.54
N LEU A 61 1.36 7.83 8.43
CA LEU A 61 1.88 7.52 7.11
C LEU A 61 3.06 8.46 6.86
N LYS A 62 4.28 7.93 7.00
CA LYS A 62 5.52 8.69 6.81
C LYS A 62 5.70 8.84 5.31
N ILE A 63 5.01 9.83 4.75
CA ILE A 63 4.69 9.95 3.32
C ILE A 63 5.95 9.77 2.47
N PHE A 64 7.12 10.22 2.93
CA PHE A 64 8.40 9.80 2.38
C PHE A 64 9.45 9.76 3.50
N SER A 65 9.86 8.57 3.90
CA SER A 65 11.18 8.40 4.52
C SER A 65 12.21 8.65 3.42
N VAL A 66 12.57 9.91 3.20
CA VAL A 66 13.84 10.22 2.54
C VAL A 66 14.91 9.80 3.55
N THR A 67 15.28 8.52 3.54
CA THR A 67 16.51 8.08 4.17
C THR A 67 17.59 8.95 3.57
N TYR A 68 18.12 9.87 4.38
CA TYR A 68 19.30 10.62 4.01
C TYR A 68 20.39 9.59 3.73
N ARG A 69 20.62 9.31 2.44
CA ARG A 69 21.78 8.55 2.01
C ARG A 69 22.97 9.47 2.24
N PRO A 70 23.97 9.07 3.04
CA PRO A 70 25.21 9.81 3.19
C PRO A 70 25.73 10.16 1.78
N GLY A 71 25.77 11.45 1.44
CA GLY A 71 26.15 11.94 0.11
C GLY A 71 25.09 12.75 -0.65
N ARG A 72 23.80 12.73 -0.27
CA ARG A 72 22.80 13.64 -0.87
C ARG A 72 22.67 14.92 -0.04
N PRO A 73 23.01 16.11 -0.55
CA PRO A 73 22.81 17.36 0.19
C PRO A 73 21.33 17.50 0.60
N LYS A 74 21.08 17.97 1.83
CA LYS A 74 19.72 18.28 2.27
C LYS A 74 19.11 19.31 1.30
N LYS A 75 17.79 19.25 1.09
CA LYS A 75 17.08 20.34 0.42
C LYS A 75 17.37 21.61 1.25
N ASP A 76 17.90 22.65 0.59
CA ASP A 76 18.43 23.90 1.16
C ASP A 76 19.88 23.87 1.71
N ALA A 77 20.63 22.79 1.50
CA ALA A 77 22.08 22.81 1.75
C ALA A 77 22.79 23.76 0.75
N ALA A 78 23.69 24.60 1.26
CA ALA A 78 24.55 25.44 0.44
C ALA A 78 25.31 24.57 -0.57
N ARG A 79 25.23 24.90 -1.86
CA ARG A 79 26.05 24.27 -2.89
C ARG A 79 27.51 24.63 -2.59
N PRO A 80 28.44 23.67 -2.42
CA PRO A 80 29.85 24.01 -2.35
C PRO A 80 30.29 24.38 -3.77
N GLY A 81 30.59 25.67 -3.98
CA GLY A 81 31.20 26.14 -5.22
C GLY A 81 30.65 27.47 -5.73
N GLY A 82 31.02 28.55 -5.05
CA GLY A 82 31.08 29.89 -5.61
C GLY A 82 32.41 30.50 -5.20
N ASP A 83 33.20 30.86 -6.21
CA ASP A 83 34.44 31.66 -6.18
C ASP A 83 35.78 30.94 -5.91
N GLY A 84 36.67 31.02 -6.90
CA GLY A 84 38.13 30.90 -6.72
C GLY A 84 38.85 29.86 -7.58
N GLU A 85 39.37 30.30 -8.72
CA GLU A 85 40.46 29.73 -9.53
C GLU A 85 41.45 28.77 -8.80
N SER A 86 41.31 27.47 -9.05
CA SER A 86 42.39 26.47 -9.23
C SER A 86 41.77 25.08 -9.13
N GLY A 87 41.22 24.60 -10.24
CA GLY A 87 40.82 23.19 -10.34
C GLY A 87 42.06 22.28 -10.41
N PRO A 88 42.01 21.05 -9.86
CA PRO A 88 43.10 20.10 -9.99
C PRO A 88 43.31 19.73 -11.46
N VAL A 89 44.57 19.79 -11.91
CA VAL A 89 44.96 19.40 -13.28
C VAL A 89 44.67 17.92 -13.47
N ILE A 90 43.69 17.61 -14.31
CA ILE A 90 43.35 16.24 -14.70
C ILE A 90 44.39 15.78 -15.74
N PRO A 91 45.15 14.69 -15.49
CA PRO A 91 46.35 14.34 -16.28
C PRO A 91 46.06 13.86 -17.72
N TRP A 92 44.80 13.66 -18.11
CA TRP A 92 44.42 13.23 -19.46
C TRP A 92 43.70 14.32 -20.28
N SER A 93 43.66 15.56 -19.79
CA SER A 93 43.19 16.69 -20.59
C SER A 93 44.21 17.03 -21.69
N ILE A 94 44.00 16.48 -22.88
CA ILE A 94 44.82 16.77 -24.06
C ILE A 94 44.68 18.25 -24.41
N LYS A 95 45.80 18.98 -24.30
CA LYS A 95 45.91 20.40 -24.62
C LYS A 95 45.85 20.58 -26.14
N GLY A 96 44.89 21.36 -26.64
CA GLY A 96 44.97 21.95 -27.99
C GLY A 96 43.92 21.58 -29.04
N GLN A 97 42.71 21.08 -28.71
CA GLN A 97 41.64 21.01 -29.71
C GLN A 97 40.92 22.36 -29.84
N GLN A 98 41.51 23.25 -30.63
CA GLN A 98 40.91 24.51 -31.08
C GLN A 98 39.81 24.17 -32.10
N ARG A 99 38.56 24.48 -31.76
CA ARG A 99 37.43 24.36 -32.70
C ARG A 99 37.51 25.50 -33.72
N TYR A 100 37.54 25.16 -35.00
CA TYR A 100 37.17 26.06 -36.09
C TYR A 100 35.65 26.20 -36.14
#